data_AF-G0W6R2-F1
#
_entry.id   AF-G0W6R2-F1
#
_cell.length_a   1.000
_cell.length_b   1.000
_cell.length_c   1.000
_cell.angle_alpha   90.00
_cell.angle_beta   90.00
_cell.angle_gamma   90.00
#
_symmetry.space_group_name_H-M   'P 1'
#
loop_
_entity.id
_entity.type
_entity.pdbx_description
1 polymer ?
#
loop_
_entity_poly.entity_id
_entity_poly.type
_entity_poly.pdbx_seq_one_letter_code
_entity_poly.pdbx_strand_id
1 'polypeptide(L)'
;MAPNVITLLGLSFILMNSLTVLYYDPYLNEASPRWVYFSYAIGLFLYQTFDGCDGVHARRTGQSGPLGELFDHSIDAVNTSLSFFVFCSAAALGYSPKMIICQFFLLCNFYVSTWEEYHTHKLFLSEVSGPVEGILCICLSFLITGFFSSQFWHITLMNLQFGNNMIDIEVLDLFLLSLCIGIIFNIAAARENIRKYYENEKTNTLVGNNTEPFTEYDALKGLLPFFIYYISVFVLIMIDTEFVSFPLFISIGFSVAFVVGRIIVAHLTKQYFPYINFPMFIPSVQLILYLITVRMLGYDPSKITFALTWFGLGSSVGIHAMFMNEIIYEFTTFLDVWALSVKHSKYT
;
A
#
# COMPACT_ATOMS: atom_id res chain seq x y z
N MET A 1 12.16 -9.98 -23.66
CA MET A 1 12.07 -9.59 -22.24
C MET A 1 10.67 -9.91 -21.75
N ALA A 2 10.56 -10.58 -20.60
CA ALA A 2 9.27 -10.85 -19.95
C ALA A 2 8.71 -9.54 -19.35
N PRO A 3 7.39 -9.29 -19.40
CA PRO A 3 6.78 -8.08 -18.84
C PRO A 3 7.13 -7.85 -17.36
N ASN A 4 7.11 -8.89 -16.53
CA ASN A 4 7.41 -8.81 -15.10
C ASN A 4 8.84 -8.30 -14.80
N VAL A 5 9.77 -8.40 -15.75
CA VAL A 5 11.11 -7.79 -15.61
C VAL A 5 11.02 -6.26 -15.68
N ILE A 6 10.12 -5.71 -16.49
CA ILE A 6 9.87 -4.27 -16.58
C ILE A 6 9.33 -3.78 -15.24
N THR A 7 8.35 -4.48 -14.66
CA THR A 7 7.81 -4.20 -13.32
C THR A 7 8.92 -4.16 -12.25
N LEU A 8 9.80 -5.18 -12.22
CA LEU A 8 10.93 -5.23 -11.28
C LEU A 8 11.97 -4.11 -11.52
N LEU A 9 12.24 -3.76 -12.78
CA LEU A 9 13.11 -2.64 -13.10
C LEU A 9 12.51 -1.32 -12.61
N GLY A 10 11.19 -1.15 -12.73
CA GLY A 10 10.45 -0.04 -12.12
C GLY A 10 10.68 0.02 -10.61
N LEU A 11 10.41 -1.08 -9.89
CA LEU A 11 10.60 -1.17 -8.44
C LEU A 11 12.04 -0.85 -8.01
N SER A 12 13.04 -1.23 -8.81
CA SER A 12 14.45 -0.98 -8.48
C SER A 12 14.77 0.50 -8.27
N PHE A 13 14.13 1.42 -9.01
CA PHE A 13 14.30 2.86 -8.80
C PHE A 13 13.81 3.32 -7.43
N ILE A 14 12.70 2.75 -6.94
CA ILE A 14 12.13 3.06 -5.63
C ILE A 14 12.98 2.44 -4.51
N LEU A 15 13.53 1.25 -4.72
CA LEU A 15 14.47 0.66 -3.79
C LEU A 15 15.74 1.51 -3.66
N MET A 16 16.29 2.01 -4.76
CA MET A 16 17.44 2.93 -4.75
C MET A 16 17.11 4.22 -3.99
N ASN A 17 15.93 4.80 -4.20
CA ASN A 17 15.48 5.98 -3.45
C ASN A 17 15.30 5.68 -1.95
N SER A 18 14.71 4.54 -1.60
CA SER A 18 14.53 4.11 -0.21
C SER A 18 15.88 3.90 0.49
N LEU A 19 16.88 3.33 -0.20
CA LEU A 19 18.25 3.21 0.32
C LEU A 19 18.92 4.59 0.47
N THR A 20 18.62 5.52 -0.43
CA THR A 20 19.12 6.91 -0.34
C THR A 20 18.54 7.61 0.89
N VAL A 21 17.25 7.41 1.19
CA VAL A 21 16.62 7.88 2.44
C VAL A 21 17.36 7.30 3.65
N LEU A 22 17.55 5.99 3.71
CA LEU A 22 18.23 5.34 4.84
C LEU A 22 19.67 5.82 5.05
N TYR A 23 20.33 6.33 4.00
CA TYR A 23 21.67 6.89 4.09
C TYR A 23 21.67 8.36 4.55
N TYR A 24 20.80 9.20 3.99
CA TYR A 24 20.80 10.65 4.26
C TYR A 24 19.90 11.09 5.41
N ASP A 25 18.76 10.42 5.60
CA ASP A 25 17.71 10.82 6.55
C ASP A 25 17.00 9.59 7.14
N PRO A 26 17.72 8.74 7.90
CA PRO A 26 17.17 7.50 8.45
C PRO A 26 16.08 7.71 9.51
N TYR A 27 15.96 8.92 10.04
CA TYR A 27 14.94 9.31 11.04
C TYR A 27 13.77 10.10 10.45
N LEU A 28 13.80 10.37 9.14
CA LEU A 28 12.75 11.04 8.36
C LEU A 28 12.44 12.45 8.84
N ASN A 29 13.39 13.13 9.47
CA ASN A 29 13.16 14.40 10.16
C ASN A 29 14.24 15.45 9.86
N GLU A 30 15.18 15.15 8.97
CA GLU A 30 16.26 16.05 8.58
C GLU A 30 16.22 16.39 7.09
N ALA A 31 16.73 17.58 6.73
CA ALA A 31 16.82 17.97 5.33
C ALA A 31 17.98 17.25 4.63
N SER A 32 17.68 16.55 3.55
CA SER A 32 18.66 15.95 2.64
C SER A 32 19.20 16.95 1.60
N PRO A 33 20.37 16.67 0.96
CA PRO A 33 20.87 17.45 -0.17
C PRO A 33 19.85 17.54 -1.31
N ARG A 34 19.71 18.71 -1.96
CA ARG A 34 18.65 18.97 -2.95
C ARG A 34 18.55 17.93 -4.09
N TRP A 35 19.68 17.41 -4.55
CA TRP A 35 19.71 16.41 -5.62
C TRP A 35 18.95 15.13 -5.25
N VAL A 36 18.90 14.79 -3.96
CA VAL A 36 18.20 13.63 -3.42
C VAL A 36 16.70 13.74 -3.74
N TYR A 37 16.07 14.88 -3.47
CA TYR A 37 14.66 15.08 -3.79
C TYR A 37 14.38 15.06 -5.30
N PHE A 38 15.29 15.57 -6.13
CA PHE A 38 15.17 15.44 -7.59
C PHE A 38 15.28 13.97 -8.04
N SER A 39 16.16 13.16 -7.41
CA SER A 39 16.21 11.72 -7.67
C SER A 39 14.95 10.99 -7.22
N TYR A 40 14.30 11.44 -6.14
CA TYR A 40 13.00 10.91 -5.70
C TYR A 40 11.92 11.12 -6.76
N ALA A 41 11.82 12.33 -7.31
CA ALA A 41 10.91 12.64 -8.41
C ALA A 41 11.18 11.78 -9.65
N ILE A 42 12.45 11.66 -10.06
CA ILE A 42 12.83 10.86 -11.23
C ILE A 42 12.52 9.39 -11.00
N GLY A 43 12.90 8.82 -9.85
CA GLY A 43 12.71 7.41 -9.58
C GLY A 43 11.24 7.02 -9.50
N LEU A 44 10.38 7.85 -8.88
CA LEU A 44 8.94 7.62 -8.85
C LEU A 44 8.29 7.79 -10.24
N PHE A 45 8.72 8.79 -11.01
CA PHE A 45 8.26 8.95 -12.38
C PHE A 45 8.65 7.75 -13.27
N LEU A 46 9.87 7.23 -13.11
CA LEU A 46 10.33 6.04 -13.83
C LEU A 46 9.57 4.79 -13.38
N TYR A 47 9.30 4.62 -12.08
CA TYR A 47 8.46 3.53 -11.58
C TYR A 47 7.12 3.47 -12.33
N GLN A 48 6.32 4.54 -12.27
CA GLN A 48 4.99 4.54 -12.92
C GLN A 48 5.07 4.36 -14.43
N THR A 49 6.17 4.80 -15.04
CA THR A 49 6.35 4.67 -16.50
C THR A 49 6.60 3.21 -16.86
N PHE A 50 7.44 2.52 -16.08
CA PHE A 50 7.77 1.11 -16.31
C PHE A 50 6.56 0.21 -16.02
N ASP A 51 5.87 0.49 -14.92
CA ASP A 51 4.58 -0.11 -14.54
C ASP A 51 3.56 -0.03 -15.69
N GLY A 52 3.19 1.17 -16.14
CA GLY A 52 2.26 1.31 -17.27
C GLY A 52 2.76 0.72 -18.61
N CYS A 53 4.07 0.56 -18.78
CA CYS A 53 4.66 -0.06 -19.98
C CYS A 53 4.57 -1.58 -19.97
N ASP A 54 4.51 -2.24 -18.82
CA ASP A 54 4.58 -3.69 -18.76
C ASP A 54 3.35 -4.36 -19.40
N GLY A 55 2.15 -3.84 -19.17
CA GLY A 55 0.90 -4.35 -19.71
C GLY A 55 0.77 -4.07 -21.20
N VAL A 56 1.24 -2.90 -21.64
CA VAL A 56 1.33 -2.55 -23.06
C VAL A 56 2.29 -3.52 -23.78
N HIS A 57 3.46 -3.78 -23.17
CA HIS A 57 4.44 -4.71 -23.69
C HIS A 57 3.92 -6.15 -23.68
N ALA A 58 3.22 -6.57 -22.63
CA ALA A 58 2.59 -7.88 -22.51
C ALA A 58 1.56 -8.11 -23.62
N ARG A 59 0.69 -7.13 -23.89
CA ARG A 59 -0.29 -7.19 -24.98
C ARG A 59 0.40 -7.26 -26.34
N ARG A 60 1.39 -6.41 -26.58
CA ARG A 60 2.13 -6.35 -27.86
C ARG A 60 2.89 -7.65 -28.15
N THR A 61 3.49 -8.26 -27.14
CA THR A 61 4.26 -9.50 -27.28
C THR A 61 3.42 -10.76 -27.10
N GLY A 62 2.12 -10.61 -26.82
CA GLY A 62 1.20 -11.72 -26.62
C GLY A 62 1.52 -12.57 -25.39
N GLN A 63 2.06 -11.94 -24.34
CA GLN A 63 2.46 -12.51 -23.05
C GLN A 63 1.52 -12.09 -21.90
N SER A 64 0.36 -11.50 -22.20
CA SER A 64 -0.65 -11.20 -21.18
C SER A 64 -1.18 -12.47 -20.53
N GLY A 65 -1.35 -12.45 -19.21
CA GLY A 65 -1.94 -13.56 -18.46
C GLY A 65 -2.04 -13.30 -16.96
N PRO A 66 -2.72 -14.19 -16.21
CA PRO A 66 -3.00 -14.02 -14.77
C PRO A 66 -1.76 -13.84 -13.89
N LEU A 67 -0.66 -14.52 -14.22
CA LEU A 67 0.60 -14.37 -13.49
C LEU A 67 1.16 -12.94 -13.60
N GLY A 68 1.04 -12.31 -14.78
CA GLY A 68 1.51 -10.95 -14.99
C GLY A 68 0.73 -9.96 -14.14
N GLU A 69 -0.60 -10.04 -14.19
CA GLU A 69 -1.51 -9.20 -13.40
C GLU A 69 -1.27 -9.35 -11.89
N LEU A 70 -1.14 -10.60 -11.40
CA LEU A 70 -0.84 -10.86 -10.00
C LEU A 70 0.53 -10.33 -9.57
N PHE A 71 1.54 -10.48 -10.42
CA PHE A 71 2.88 -10.02 -10.15
C PHE A 71 2.92 -8.49 -10.05
N ASP A 72 2.30 -7.81 -11.01
CA ASP A 72 2.19 -6.36 -11.09
C ASP A 72 1.55 -5.77 -9.82
N HIS A 73 0.34 -6.21 -9.48
CA HIS A 73 -0.38 -5.77 -8.28
C HIS A 73 0.40 -6.05 -6.98
N SER A 74 1.13 -7.16 -6.91
CA SER A 74 1.93 -7.49 -5.73
C SER A 74 3.11 -6.52 -5.56
N ILE A 75 3.75 -6.14 -6.67
CA ILE A 75 4.84 -5.16 -6.67
C ILE A 75 4.31 -3.77 -6.33
N ASP A 76 3.18 -3.37 -6.90
CA ASP A 76 2.49 -2.11 -6.60
C ASP A 76 2.12 -1.97 -5.12
N ALA A 77 1.66 -3.06 -4.50
CA ALA A 77 1.30 -3.07 -3.10
C ALA A 77 2.52 -2.79 -2.19
N VAL A 78 3.66 -3.39 -2.51
CA VAL A 78 4.93 -3.14 -1.79
C VAL A 78 5.43 -1.73 -2.08
N ASN A 79 5.40 -1.32 -3.35
CA ASN A 79 5.83 0.00 -3.79
C ASN A 79 5.06 1.12 -3.09
N THR A 80 3.76 0.96 -2.86
CA THR A 80 2.92 1.96 -2.19
C THR A 80 3.53 2.39 -0.84
N SER A 81 4.04 1.45 -0.04
CA SER A 81 4.69 1.78 1.23
C SER A 81 6.10 2.33 1.06
N LEU A 82 6.89 1.79 0.13
CA LEU A 82 8.27 2.25 -0.11
C LEU A 82 8.31 3.67 -0.68
N SER A 83 7.47 3.97 -1.67
CA SER A 83 7.32 5.31 -2.23
C SER A 83 6.85 6.30 -1.16
N PHE A 84 5.94 5.88 -0.28
CA PHE A 84 5.52 6.71 0.84
C PHE A 84 6.62 6.94 1.88
N PHE A 85 7.48 5.96 2.16
CA PHE A 85 8.66 6.14 3.02
C PHE A 85 9.59 7.23 2.47
N VAL A 86 9.80 7.25 1.15
CA VAL A 86 10.56 8.30 0.46
C VAL A 86 9.87 9.66 0.60
N PHE A 87 8.54 9.72 0.49
CA PHE A 87 7.77 10.93 0.77
C PHE A 87 7.92 11.42 2.23
N CYS A 88 7.93 10.51 3.21
CA CYS A 88 8.10 10.87 4.62
C CYS A 88 9.41 11.62 4.87
N SER A 89 10.50 11.21 4.22
CA SER A 89 11.78 11.93 4.28
C SER A 89 11.70 13.30 3.61
N ALA A 90 11.11 13.39 2.42
CA ALA A 90 10.94 14.67 1.73
C ALA A 90 10.12 15.70 2.54
N ALA A 91 9.12 15.22 3.27
CA ALA A 91 8.26 16.05 4.09
C ALA A 91 8.67 16.12 5.57
N ALA A 92 9.83 15.57 5.95
CA ALA A 92 10.36 15.57 7.31
C ALA A 92 9.35 15.14 8.40
N LEU A 93 8.52 14.12 8.11
CA LEU A 93 7.44 13.68 9.01
C LEU A 93 7.92 13.11 10.35
N GLY A 94 9.16 12.61 10.38
CA GLY A 94 9.70 11.78 11.44
C GLY A 94 8.95 10.47 11.61
N TYR A 95 9.43 9.63 12.53
CA TYR A 95 8.65 8.52 13.06
C TYR A 95 7.58 9.03 14.03
N SER A 96 6.54 9.64 13.45
CA SER A 96 5.43 10.25 14.20
C SER A 96 4.10 9.51 13.96
N PRO A 97 3.11 9.64 14.87
CA PRO A 97 1.78 9.09 14.61
C PRO A 97 1.14 9.60 13.30
N LYS A 98 1.49 10.82 12.85
CA LYS A 98 1.06 11.37 11.56
C LYS A 98 1.51 10.47 10.39
N MET A 99 2.72 9.90 10.45
CA MET A 99 3.23 8.96 9.44
C MET A 99 2.34 7.72 9.29
N ILE A 100 1.90 7.13 10.42
CA ILE A 100 1.03 5.95 10.38
C ILE A 100 -0.38 6.30 9.89
N ILE A 101 -0.88 7.49 10.22
CA ILE A 101 -2.17 8.00 9.69
C ILE A 101 -2.10 8.21 8.18
N CYS A 102 -1.03 8.83 7.66
CA CYS A 102 -0.81 8.94 6.21
C CYS A 102 -0.74 7.56 5.54
N GLN A 103 0.00 6.62 6.14
CA GLN A 103 0.16 5.27 5.61
C GLN A 103 -1.19 4.54 5.56
N PHE A 104 -2.01 4.69 6.60
CA PHE A 104 -3.40 4.21 6.61
C PHE A 104 -4.16 4.71 5.40
N PHE A 105 -4.10 6.01 5.13
CA PHE A 105 -4.82 6.59 4.03
C PHE A 105 -4.38 6.00 2.68
N LEU A 106 -3.07 5.98 2.42
CA LEU A 106 -2.53 5.47 1.16
C LEU A 106 -2.85 3.98 0.93
N LEU A 107 -2.64 3.15 1.96
CA LEU A 107 -2.92 1.72 1.87
C LEU A 107 -4.43 1.42 1.83
N CYS A 108 -5.26 2.26 2.42
CA CYS A 108 -6.72 2.14 2.33
C CYS A 108 -7.18 2.38 0.89
N ASN A 109 -6.64 3.42 0.24
CA ASN A 109 -6.95 3.74 -1.14
C ASN A 109 -6.66 2.53 -2.05
N PHE A 110 -5.46 1.97 -1.95
CA PHE A 110 -5.07 0.80 -2.74
C PHE A 110 -5.93 -0.43 -2.43
N TYR A 111 -6.16 -0.73 -1.14
CA TYR A 111 -6.99 -1.86 -0.72
C TYR A 111 -8.43 -1.78 -1.27
N VAL A 112 -9.04 -0.59 -1.23
CA VAL A 112 -10.41 -0.35 -1.71
C VAL A 112 -10.50 -0.57 -3.22
N SER A 113 -9.51 -0.13 -3.99
CA SER A 113 -9.45 -0.39 -5.44
C SER A 113 -9.29 -1.87 -5.76
N THR A 114 -8.44 -2.61 -5.01
CA THR A 114 -8.33 -4.07 -5.16
C THR A 114 -9.63 -4.80 -4.77
N TRP A 115 -10.29 -4.33 -3.70
CA TRP A 115 -11.59 -4.87 -3.27
C TRP A 115 -12.67 -4.64 -4.33
N GLU A 116 -12.70 -3.46 -4.96
CA GLU A 116 -13.57 -3.16 -6.08
C GLU A 116 -13.34 -4.09 -7.27
N GLU A 117 -12.08 -4.28 -7.65
CA GLU A 117 -11.70 -5.17 -8.75
C GLU A 117 -12.10 -6.62 -8.48
N TYR A 118 -11.92 -7.12 -7.25
CA TYR A 118 -12.37 -8.46 -6.88
C TYR A 118 -13.85 -8.67 -7.16
N HIS A 119 -14.70 -7.70 -6.79
CA HIS A 119 -16.15 -7.81 -6.94
C HIS A 119 -16.63 -7.56 -8.37
N THR A 120 -16.04 -6.60 -9.06
CA THR A 120 -16.53 -6.14 -10.38
C THR A 120 -15.83 -6.81 -11.56
N HIS A 121 -14.71 -7.50 -11.27
CA HIS A 121 -13.78 -8.07 -12.23
C HIS A 121 -13.21 -7.07 -13.24
N LYS A 122 -13.13 -5.80 -12.85
CA LYS A 122 -12.57 -4.72 -13.64
C LYS A 122 -11.77 -3.80 -12.74
N LEU A 123 -10.55 -3.48 -13.15
CA LEU A 123 -9.79 -2.40 -12.55
C LEU A 123 -10.40 -1.05 -13.00
N PHE A 124 -11.04 -0.35 -12.07
CA PHE A 124 -11.54 1.00 -12.31
C PHE A 124 -10.45 2.01 -11.99
N LEU A 125 -9.96 2.69 -13.03
CA LEU A 125 -9.10 3.86 -12.88
C LEU A 125 -10.00 5.09 -12.94
N SER A 126 -10.10 5.83 -11.83
CA SER A 126 -10.90 7.06 -11.79
C SER A 126 -10.42 8.05 -12.87
N GLU A 127 -11.36 8.65 -13.61
CA GLU A 127 -11.06 9.67 -14.63
C GLU A 127 -10.46 10.95 -14.03
N VAL A 128 -10.68 11.18 -12.73
CA VAL A 128 -10.12 12.31 -11.96
C VAL A 128 -9.52 11.76 -10.67
N SER A 129 -8.26 12.11 -10.38
CA SER A 129 -7.50 11.59 -9.23
C SER A 129 -7.29 10.07 -9.28
N GLY A 130 -7.00 9.52 -10.46
CA GLY A 130 -6.55 8.15 -10.62
C GLY A 130 -5.11 7.96 -10.14
N PRO A 131 -4.56 6.74 -10.25
CA PRO A 131 -3.19 6.44 -9.83
C PRO A 131 -2.14 7.34 -10.47
N VAL A 132 -2.32 7.70 -11.75
CA VAL A 132 -1.38 8.55 -12.49
C VAL A 132 -1.34 9.97 -11.93
N GLU A 133 -2.49 10.62 -11.73
CA GLU A 133 -2.54 11.97 -11.16
C GLU A 133 -1.98 11.98 -9.75
N GLY A 134 -2.28 10.95 -8.95
CA GLY A 134 -1.74 10.79 -7.60
C GLY A 134 -0.21 10.73 -7.59
N ILE A 135 0.38 9.87 -8.43
CA ILE A 135 1.83 9.72 -8.52
C ILE A 135 2.49 11.00 -9.06
N LEU A 136 1.90 11.66 -10.06
CA LEU A 136 2.41 12.94 -10.57
C LEU A 136 2.35 14.05 -9.51
N CYS A 137 1.32 14.07 -8.65
CA CYS A 137 1.26 14.98 -7.51
C CYS A 137 2.41 14.74 -6.51
N ILE A 138 2.75 13.47 -6.24
CA ILE A 138 3.90 13.12 -5.38
C ILE A 138 5.23 13.49 -6.05
N CYS A 139 5.36 13.26 -7.36
CA CYS A 139 6.54 13.70 -8.12
C CYS A 139 6.71 15.23 -8.02
N LEU A 140 5.64 16.00 -8.19
CA LEU A 140 5.66 17.46 -8.01
C LEU A 140 6.04 17.84 -6.58
N SER A 141 5.54 17.13 -5.59
CA SER A 141 5.89 17.32 -4.17
C SER A 141 7.39 17.14 -3.93
N PHE A 142 8.02 16.16 -4.56
CA PHE A 142 9.47 15.99 -4.53
C PHE A 142 10.21 17.14 -5.23
N LEU A 143 9.73 17.60 -6.38
CA LEU A 143 10.33 18.75 -7.08
C LEU A 143 10.26 20.02 -6.23
N ILE A 144 9.10 20.32 -5.62
CA ILE A 144 8.91 21.45 -4.71
C ILE A 144 9.90 21.35 -3.55
N THR A 145 10.02 20.17 -2.93
CA THR A 145 10.99 19.92 -1.85
C THR A 145 12.43 20.14 -2.32
N GLY A 146 12.76 19.75 -3.56
CA GLY A 146 14.06 20.01 -4.18
C GLY A 146 14.43 21.49 -4.27
N PHE A 147 13.46 22.35 -4.55
CA PHE A 147 13.67 23.80 -4.64
C PHE A 147 13.61 24.50 -3.26
N PHE A 148 12.66 24.13 -2.41
CA PHE A 148 12.31 24.85 -1.19
C PHE A 148 12.75 24.17 0.12
N SER A 149 13.39 22.99 0.05
CA SER A 149 13.73 22.13 1.20
C SER A 149 12.52 21.46 1.87
N SER A 150 12.77 20.50 2.76
CA SER A 150 11.75 19.81 3.55
C SER A 150 11.00 20.74 4.51
N GLN A 151 11.62 21.88 4.89
CA GLN A 151 10.98 22.91 5.70
C GLN A 151 9.72 23.52 5.06
N PHE A 152 9.56 23.43 3.74
CA PHE A 152 8.35 23.86 3.04
C PHE A 152 7.08 23.25 3.64
N TRP A 153 7.13 21.97 4.04
CA TRP A 153 5.98 21.24 4.56
C TRP A 153 5.53 21.71 5.94
N HIS A 154 6.43 22.33 6.70
CA HIS A 154 6.19 22.84 8.04
C HIS A 154 5.97 24.35 8.09
N ILE A 155 5.75 24.99 6.93
CA ILE A 155 5.31 26.39 6.89
C ILE A 155 3.91 26.46 7.47
N THR A 156 3.77 27.22 8.56
CA THR A 156 2.48 27.50 9.18
C THR A 156 1.63 28.42 8.30
N LEU A 157 0.44 27.96 7.96
CA LEU A 157 -0.54 28.67 7.14
C LEU A 157 -1.57 29.42 7.97
N MET A 158 -2.03 28.81 9.07
CA MET A 158 -3.04 29.38 9.93
C MET A 158 -2.84 28.93 11.38
N ASN A 159 -3.01 29.85 12.32
CA ASN A 159 -2.98 29.53 13.75
C ASN A 159 -4.40 29.55 14.28
N LEU A 160 -4.86 28.43 14.82
CA LEU A 160 -6.17 28.30 15.44
C LEU A 160 -6.02 28.24 16.96
N GLN A 161 -6.67 29.18 17.64
CA GLN A 161 -6.74 29.17 19.10
C GLN A 161 -7.98 28.40 19.56
N PHE A 162 -7.78 27.25 20.20
CA PHE A 162 -8.83 26.49 20.88
C PHE A 162 -8.60 26.55 22.40
N GLY A 163 -9.29 27.48 23.05
CA GLY A 163 -9.10 27.76 24.47
C GLY A 163 -7.68 28.28 24.73
N ASN A 164 -6.90 27.52 25.52
CA ASN A 164 -5.49 27.84 25.82
C ASN A 164 -4.50 27.18 24.86
N ASN A 165 -4.95 26.31 23.95
CA ASN A 165 -4.08 25.60 23.03
C ASN A 165 -4.06 26.33 21.69
N MET A 166 -2.85 26.59 21.18
CA MET A 166 -2.62 27.06 19.82
C MET A 166 -2.35 25.83 18.94
N ILE A 167 -3.10 25.69 17.86
CA ILE A 167 -2.92 24.64 16.85
C ILE A 167 -2.47 25.33 15.58
N ASP A 168 -1.25 25.02 15.15
CA ASP A 168 -0.68 25.52 13.91
C ASP A 168 -1.07 24.56 12.79
N ILE A 169 -1.72 25.09 11.75
CA ILE A 169 -2.05 24.36 10.52
C ILE A 169 -0.89 24.57 9.56
N GLU A 170 -0.18 23.49 9.23
CA GLU A 170 0.96 23.49 8.32
C GLU A 170 0.55 23.10 6.89
N VAL A 171 1.44 23.33 5.92
CA VAL A 171 1.27 22.82 4.54
C VAL A 171 1.09 21.29 4.52
N LEU A 172 1.80 20.57 5.40
CA LEU A 172 1.65 19.13 5.58
C LEU A 172 0.22 18.73 5.98
N ASP A 173 -0.46 19.53 6.80
CA ASP A 173 -1.82 19.21 7.23
C ASP A 173 -2.84 19.38 6.09
N LEU A 174 -2.59 20.29 5.13
CA LEU A 174 -3.38 20.37 3.90
C LEU A 174 -3.18 19.15 2.99
N PHE A 175 -1.95 18.64 2.91
CA PHE A 175 -1.67 17.40 2.18
C PHE A 175 -2.37 16.20 2.83
N LEU A 176 -2.35 16.11 4.17
CA LEU A 176 -3.11 15.12 4.91
C LEU A 176 -4.62 15.21 4.62
N LEU A 177 -5.17 16.42 4.62
CA LEU A 177 -6.57 16.66 4.31
C LEU A 177 -6.92 16.20 2.89
N SER A 178 -6.03 16.40 1.91
CA SER A 178 -6.27 15.94 0.54
C SER A 178 -6.29 14.41 0.43
N LEU A 179 -5.43 13.70 1.18
CA LEU A 179 -5.48 12.23 1.27
C LEU A 179 -6.81 11.74 1.87
N CYS A 180 -7.26 12.36 2.98
CA CYS A 180 -8.54 12.05 3.60
C CYS A 180 -9.70 12.19 2.60
N ILE A 181 -9.75 13.32 1.91
CA ILE A 181 -10.79 13.62 0.91
C ILE A 181 -10.75 12.60 -0.23
N GLY A 182 -9.55 12.30 -0.75
CA GLY A 182 -9.37 11.32 -1.83
C GLY A 182 -9.94 9.94 -1.50
N ILE A 183 -9.78 9.48 -0.25
CA ILE A 183 -10.28 8.16 0.18
C ILE A 183 -11.79 8.15 0.37
N ILE A 184 -12.37 9.24 0.88
CA ILE A 184 -13.84 9.35 0.97
C ILE A 184 -14.44 9.23 -0.43
N PHE A 185 -13.86 9.92 -1.42
CA PHE A 185 -14.29 9.80 -2.81
C PHE A 185 -14.05 8.41 -3.38
N ASN A 186 -12.89 7.79 -3.15
CA ASN A 186 -12.60 6.45 -3.65
C ASN A 186 -13.58 5.40 -3.08
N ILE A 187 -13.81 5.39 -1.75
CA ILE A 187 -14.77 4.48 -1.12
C ILE A 187 -16.18 4.69 -1.66
N ALA A 188 -16.60 5.96 -1.84
CA ALA A 188 -17.93 6.26 -2.39
C ALA A 188 -18.07 5.78 -3.84
N ALA A 189 -17.06 5.99 -4.68
CA ALA A 189 -17.04 5.55 -6.07
C ALA A 189 -17.02 4.01 -6.19
N ALA A 190 -16.11 3.35 -5.47
CA ALA A 190 -15.98 1.89 -5.46
C ALA A 190 -17.27 1.21 -5.01
N ARG A 191 -17.90 1.74 -3.95
CA ARG A 191 -19.19 1.26 -3.46
C ARG A 191 -20.29 1.38 -4.52
N GLU A 192 -20.35 2.51 -5.22
CA GLU A 192 -21.34 2.73 -6.28
C GLU A 192 -21.13 1.80 -7.48
N ASN A 193 -19.88 1.54 -7.86
CA ASN A 193 -19.55 0.63 -8.96
C ASN A 193 -19.91 -0.82 -8.62
N ILE A 194 -19.63 -1.27 -7.38
CA ILE A 194 -20.04 -2.58 -6.88
C ILE A 194 -21.56 -2.71 -6.84
N ARG A 195 -22.26 -1.68 -6.35
CA ARG A 195 -23.73 -1.66 -6.29
C ARG A 195 -24.32 -1.85 -7.69
N LYS A 196 -23.86 -1.07 -8.68
CA LYS A 196 -24.26 -1.20 -10.08
C LYS A 196 -23.96 -2.58 -10.66
N TYR A 197 -22.81 -3.15 -10.33
CA TYR A 197 -22.44 -4.50 -10.78
C TYR A 197 -23.43 -5.56 -10.30
N TYR A 198 -23.72 -5.59 -9.00
CA TYR A 198 -24.64 -6.58 -8.43
C TYR A 198 -26.11 -6.32 -8.78
N GLU A 199 -26.53 -5.06 -8.96
CA GLU A 199 -27.87 -4.74 -9.49
C GLU A 199 -28.06 -5.32 -10.92
N ASN A 200 -27.06 -5.14 -11.80
CA ASN A 200 -27.09 -5.68 -13.15
C ASN A 200 -27.03 -7.21 -13.19
N GLU A 201 -26.19 -7.85 -12.36
CA GLU A 201 -26.18 -9.31 -12.26
C GLU A 201 -27.52 -9.87 -11.80
N LYS A 202 -28.15 -9.27 -10.78
CA LYS A 202 -29.49 -9.68 -10.31
C LYS A 202 -30.50 -9.67 -11.44
N THR A 203 -30.51 -8.63 -12.29
CA THR A 203 -31.43 -8.58 -13.43
C THR A 203 -31.19 -9.71 -14.44
N ASN A 204 -29.96 -10.20 -14.58
CA ASN A 204 -29.61 -11.31 -15.47
C ASN A 204 -29.90 -12.69 -14.84
N THR A 205 -29.75 -12.86 -13.51
CA THR A 205 -29.94 -14.14 -12.81
C THR A 205 -31.38 -14.45 -12.42
N LEU A 206 -32.27 -13.45 -12.35
CA LEU A 206 -33.71 -13.64 -12.12
C LEU A 206 -34.41 -14.48 -13.22
N VAL A 207 -33.68 -14.83 -14.29
CA VAL A 207 -34.13 -15.73 -15.37
C VAL A 207 -33.81 -17.21 -15.07
N GLY A 208 -33.03 -17.55 -14.03
CA GLY A 208 -32.36 -18.85 -13.97
C GLY A 208 -32.36 -19.67 -12.67
N ASN A 209 -32.14 -19.11 -11.47
CA ASN A 209 -31.93 -19.96 -10.27
C ASN A 209 -32.26 -19.27 -8.92
N ASN A 210 -32.83 -20.04 -7.99
CA ASN A 210 -33.28 -19.65 -6.64
C ASN A 210 -32.13 -19.54 -5.59
N THR A 211 -30.97 -19.01 -5.95
CA THR A 211 -29.92 -18.70 -4.97
C THR A 211 -30.11 -17.26 -4.46
N GLU A 212 -30.04 -17.04 -3.14
CA GLU A 212 -30.08 -15.69 -2.59
C GLU A 212 -28.99 -14.84 -3.25
N PRO A 213 -29.34 -13.68 -3.83
CA PRO A 213 -28.39 -12.95 -4.64
C PRO A 213 -27.43 -12.19 -3.72
N PHE A 214 -26.13 -12.38 -3.94
CA PHE A 214 -25.07 -11.65 -3.25
C PHE A 214 -25.37 -10.14 -3.26
N THR A 215 -25.21 -9.49 -2.11
CA THR A 215 -25.61 -8.10 -1.93
C THR A 215 -24.41 -7.17 -1.77
N GLU A 216 -24.63 -5.87 -2.05
CA GLU A 216 -23.67 -4.80 -1.71
C GLU A 216 -23.26 -4.86 -0.24
N TYR A 217 -24.18 -5.22 0.66
CA TYR A 217 -23.91 -5.38 2.08
C TYR A 217 -22.90 -6.51 2.37
N ASP A 218 -22.98 -7.61 1.62
CA ASP A 218 -22.00 -8.70 1.73
C ASP A 218 -20.64 -8.30 1.19
N ALA A 219 -20.60 -7.49 0.13
CA ALA A 219 -19.36 -6.92 -0.39
C ALA A 219 -18.66 -6.04 0.66
N LEU A 220 -19.41 -5.17 1.36
CA LEU A 220 -18.86 -4.26 2.37
C LEU A 220 -18.17 -4.98 3.53
N LYS A 221 -18.55 -6.24 3.83
CA LYS A 221 -17.83 -7.06 4.82
C LYS A 221 -16.36 -7.27 4.43
N GLY A 222 -16.03 -7.22 3.14
CA GLY A 222 -14.66 -7.31 2.63
C GLY A 222 -13.75 -6.16 3.07
N LEU A 223 -14.30 -5.06 3.56
CA LEU A 223 -13.53 -3.95 4.13
C LEU A 223 -13.11 -4.21 5.59
N LEU A 224 -13.83 -5.06 6.32
CA LEU A 224 -13.59 -5.31 7.75
C LEU A 224 -12.15 -5.72 8.09
N PRO A 225 -11.48 -6.63 7.34
CA PRO A 225 -10.11 -7.04 7.67
C PRO A 225 -9.14 -5.85 7.73
N PHE A 226 -9.24 -4.93 6.78
CA PHE A 226 -8.38 -3.74 6.71
C PHE A 226 -8.61 -2.78 7.89
N PHE A 227 -9.87 -2.45 8.20
CA PHE A 227 -10.18 -1.51 9.29
C PHE A 227 -9.91 -2.12 10.66
N ILE A 228 -10.23 -3.40 10.88
CA ILE A 228 -9.91 -4.11 12.13
C ILE A 228 -8.38 -4.16 12.33
N TYR A 229 -7.64 -4.45 11.27
CA TYR A 229 -6.19 -4.42 11.29
C TYR A 229 -5.65 -3.06 11.74
N TYR A 230 -6.09 -1.96 11.11
CA TYR A 230 -5.61 -0.63 11.47
C TYR A 230 -6.06 -0.16 12.85
N ILE A 231 -7.24 -0.58 13.33
CA ILE A 231 -7.62 -0.37 14.74
C ILE A 231 -6.57 -0.99 15.66
N SER A 232 -6.09 -2.21 15.37
CA SER A 232 -5.05 -2.85 16.18
C SER A 232 -3.71 -2.11 16.13
N VAL A 233 -3.34 -1.56 14.96
CA VAL A 233 -2.15 -0.71 14.80
C VAL A 233 -2.27 0.58 15.61
N PHE A 234 -3.42 1.26 15.52
CA PHE A 234 -3.64 2.51 16.26
C PHE A 234 -3.64 2.28 17.78
N VAL A 235 -4.26 1.19 18.25
CA VAL A 235 -4.20 0.81 19.67
C VAL A 235 -2.76 0.55 20.09
N LEU A 236 -1.96 -0.14 19.27
CA LEU A 236 -0.55 -0.40 19.57
C LEU A 236 0.27 0.89 19.77
N ILE A 237 0.16 1.85 18.84
CA ILE A 237 0.92 3.11 18.94
C ILE A 237 0.36 4.09 19.98
N MET A 238 -0.91 3.94 20.37
CA MET A 238 -1.49 4.69 21.49
C MET A 238 -1.00 4.20 22.85
N ILE A 239 -0.66 2.91 22.95
CA ILE A 239 -0.10 2.33 24.18
C ILE A 239 1.33 2.79 24.40
N ASP A 240 2.13 2.80 23.33
CA ASP A 240 3.52 3.27 23.35
C ASP A 240 3.92 3.82 21.98
N THR A 241 4.27 5.10 21.94
CA THR A 241 4.64 5.77 20.68
C THR A 241 5.98 5.31 20.13
N GLU A 242 6.83 4.66 20.93
CA GLU A 242 8.10 4.10 20.46
C GLU A 242 7.91 2.97 19.43
N PHE A 243 6.69 2.41 19.32
CA PHE A 243 6.36 1.47 18.25
C PHE A 243 6.46 2.12 16.87
N VAL A 244 6.19 3.43 16.75
CA VAL A 244 6.33 4.15 15.49
C VAL A 244 7.81 4.20 15.11
N SER A 245 8.16 3.37 14.13
CA SER A 245 9.54 3.09 13.76
C SER A 245 9.60 2.50 12.35
N PHE A 246 10.79 2.51 11.75
CA PHE A 246 11.01 1.88 10.43
C PHE A 246 10.48 0.44 10.35
N PRO A 247 10.79 -0.47 11.30
CA PRO A 247 10.33 -1.85 11.18
C PRO A 247 8.82 -1.99 11.24
N LEU A 248 8.12 -1.22 12.09
CA LEU A 248 6.66 -1.24 12.13
C LEU A 248 6.07 -0.74 10.80
N PHE A 249 6.57 0.38 10.28
CA PHE A 249 6.09 0.96 9.03
C PHE A 249 6.19 -0.03 7.86
N ILE A 250 7.35 -0.67 7.70
CA ILE A 250 7.57 -1.66 6.64
C ILE A 250 6.73 -2.93 6.91
N SER A 251 6.59 -3.34 8.17
CA SER A 251 5.74 -4.49 8.53
C SER A 251 4.28 -4.28 8.14
N ILE A 252 3.76 -3.06 8.34
CA ILE A 252 2.42 -2.68 7.90
C ILE A 252 2.29 -2.80 6.38
N GLY A 253 3.27 -2.27 5.65
CA GLY A 253 3.29 -2.35 4.19
C GLY A 253 3.23 -3.77 3.67
N PHE A 254 4.10 -4.66 4.16
CA PHE A 254 4.12 -6.06 3.73
C PHE A 254 2.85 -6.84 4.16
N SER A 255 2.28 -6.52 5.32
CA SER A 255 1.05 -7.15 5.78
C SER A 255 -0.12 -6.81 4.87
N VAL A 256 -0.27 -5.53 4.48
CA VAL A 256 -1.32 -5.13 3.53
C VAL A 256 -1.02 -5.67 2.13
N ALA A 257 0.24 -5.65 1.67
CA ALA A 257 0.64 -6.19 0.38
C ALA A 257 0.32 -7.69 0.24
N PHE A 258 0.54 -8.47 1.30
CA PHE A 258 0.10 -9.87 1.34
C PHE A 258 -1.42 -10.01 1.15
N VAL A 259 -2.22 -9.18 1.83
CA VAL A 259 -3.69 -9.27 1.71
C VAL A 259 -4.16 -8.86 0.33
N VAL A 260 -3.61 -7.80 -0.25
CA VAL A 260 -3.91 -7.40 -1.63
C VAL A 260 -3.58 -8.55 -2.60
N GLY A 261 -2.39 -9.16 -2.47
CA GLY A 261 -2.03 -10.32 -3.28
C GLY A 261 -3.04 -11.48 -3.12
N ARG A 262 -3.50 -11.77 -1.89
CA ARG A 262 -4.54 -12.78 -1.64
C ARG A 262 -5.87 -12.44 -2.31
N ILE A 263 -6.27 -11.16 -2.32
CA ILE A 263 -7.49 -10.70 -2.98
C ILE A 263 -7.38 -10.89 -4.50
N ILE A 264 -6.24 -10.51 -5.09
CA ILE A 264 -6.00 -10.70 -6.54
C ILE A 264 -5.97 -12.18 -6.91
N VAL A 265 -5.33 -13.05 -6.11
CA VAL A 265 -5.41 -14.50 -6.32
C VAL A 265 -6.85 -14.97 -6.30
N ALA A 266 -7.64 -14.55 -5.32
CA ALA A 266 -9.03 -14.95 -5.21
C ALA A 266 -9.86 -14.46 -6.40
N HIS A 267 -9.61 -13.25 -6.89
CA HIS A 267 -10.19 -12.71 -8.12
C HIS A 267 -9.83 -13.57 -9.34
N LEU A 268 -8.54 -13.80 -9.59
CA LEU A 268 -8.04 -14.53 -10.76
C LEU A 268 -8.48 -16.00 -10.78
N THR A 269 -8.59 -16.63 -9.60
CA THR A 269 -8.94 -18.04 -9.45
C THR A 269 -10.41 -18.27 -9.11
N LYS A 270 -11.22 -17.20 -9.04
CA LYS A 270 -12.65 -17.22 -8.68
C LYS A 270 -12.92 -17.90 -7.33
N GLN A 271 -12.04 -17.69 -6.36
CA GLN A 271 -12.20 -18.16 -4.98
C GLN A 271 -12.98 -17.15 -4.15
N TYR A 272 -13.40 -17.57 -2.95
CA TYR A 272 -14.03 -16.69 -1.96
C TYR A 272 -13.06 -15.62 -1.45
N PHE A 273 -13.63 -14.48 -1.05
CA PHE A 273 -12.87 -13.36 -0.52
C PHE A 273 -12.06 -13.76 0.74
N PRO A 274 -10.77 -13.41 0.81
CA PRO A 274 -9.91 -13.81 1.93
C PRO A 274 -10.12 -12.91 3.16
N TYR A 275 -11.10 -13.25 4.00
CA TYR A 275 -11.40 -12.48 5.22
C TYR A 275 -10.35 -12.60 6.33
N ILE A 276 -9.67 -13.75 6.43
CA ILE A 276 -8.69 -14.01 7.50
C ILE A 276 -7.30 -14.08 6.87
N ASN A 277 -6.42 -13.20 7.32
CA ASN A 277 -5.05 -13.10 6.83
C ASN A 277 -4.07 -13.04 8.00
N PHE A 278 -3.16 -14.01 8.10
CA PHE A 278 -2.28 -14.14 9.28
C PHE A 278 -1.42 -12.91 9.58
N PRO A 279 -0.83 -12.21 8.58
CA PRO A 279 -0.06 -10.98 8.85
C PRO A 279 -0.88 -9.88 9.54
N MET A 280 -2.21 -9.85 9.36
CA MET A 280 -3.06 -8.85 10.01
C MET A 280 -3.19 -9.06 11.54
N PHE A 281 -2.74 -10.19 12.09
CA PHE A 281 -2.73 -10.38 13.55
C PHE A 281 -1.43 -9.91 14.20
N ILE A 282 -0.41 -9.53 13.43
CA ILE A 282 0.91 -9.14 13.95
C ILE A 282 0.82 -8.02 15.00
N PRO A 283 0.10 -6.89 14.78
CA PRO A 283 0.02 -5.82 15.78
C PRO A 283 -0.69 -6.26 17.06
N SER A 284 -1.70 -7.14 16.95
CA SER A 284 -2.40 -7.70 18.11
C SER A 284 -1.49 -8.61 18.93
N VAL A 285 -0.67 -9.43 18.27
CA VAL A 285 0.35 -10.27 18.93
C VAL A 285 1.41 -9.40 19.60
N GLN A 286 1.90 -8.36 18.93
CA GLN A 286 2.85 -7.40 19.52
C GLN A 286 2.26 -6.74 20.76
N LEU A 287 1.00 -6.28 20.70
CA LEU A 287 0.32 -5.67 21.84
C LEU A 287 0.23 -6.62 23.04
N ILE A 288 -0.21 -7.86 22.82
CA ILE A 288 -0.33 -8.86 23.90
C ILE A 288 1.03 -9.15 24.53
N LEU A 289 2.07 -9.36 23.71
CA LEU A 289 3.42 -9.62 24.20
C LEU A 289 4.00 -8.42 24.96
N TYR A 290 3.74 -7.19 24.48
CA TYR A 290 4.14 -5.97 25.17
C TYR A 290 3.48 -5.87 26.55
N LEU A 291 2.16 -6.08 26.64
CA LEU A 291 1.44 -6.04 27.92
C LEU A 291 1.97 -7.09 28.90
N ILE A 292 2.25 -8.32 28.45
CA ILE A 292 2.81 -9.36 29.32
C ILE A 292 4.22 -8.96 29.79
N THR A 293 5.11 -8.62 28.87
CA THR A 293 6.52 -8.41 29.20
C THR A 293 6.78 -7.10 29.95
N VAL A 294 6.13 -6.01 29.58
CA VAL A 294 6.34 -4.70 30.18
C VAL A 294 5.44 -4.51 31.41
N ARG A 295 4.13 -4.74 31.28
CA ARG A 295 3.18 -4.45 32.37
C ARG A 295 3.17 -5.53 33.45
N MET A 296 3.31 -6.81 33.08
CA MET A 296 3.24 -7.90 34.07
C MET A 296 4.61 -8.34 34.57
N LEU A 297 5.63 -8.41 33.70
CA LEU A 297 6.97 -8.88 34.07
C LEU A 297 7.96 -7.75 34.38
N GLY A 298 7.62 -6.49 34.08
CA GLY A 298 8.43 -5.32 34.44
C GLY A 298 9.71 -5.14 33.62
N TYR A 299 9.78 -5.69 32.40
CA TYR A 299 10.91 -5.45 31.51
C TYR A 299 10.92 -4.02 30.94
N ASP A 300 12.11 -3.57 30.53
CA ASP A 300 12.34 -2.26 29.93
C ASP A 300 11.50 -2.07 28.64
N PRO A 301 10.60 -1.06 28.59
CA PRO A 301 9.71 -0.84 27.46
C PRO A 301 10.44 -0.70 26.12
N SER A 302 11.48 0.13 26.07
CA SER A 302 12.19 0.45 24.82
C SER A 302 12.87 -0.78 24.19
N LYS A 303 13.51 -1.62 25.01
CA LYS A 303 14.09 -2.89 24.53
C LYS A 303 13.03 -3.84 24.00
N ILE A 304 11.88 -3.93 24.67
CA ILE A 304 10.78 -4.80 24.25
C ILE A 304 10.16 -4.27 22.95
N THR A 305 9.86 -2.97 22.87
CA THR A 305 9.31 -2.33 21.67
C THR A 305 10.23 -2.51 20.47
N PHE A 306 11.55 -2.32 20.65
CA PHE A 306 12.53 -2.60 19.61
C PHE A 306 12.47 -4.07 19.15
N ALA A 307 12.50 -5.02 20.08
CA ALA A 307 12.45 -6.45 19.72
C ALA A 307 11.14 -6.84 19.01
N LEU A 308 10.00 -6.32 19.48
CA LEU A 308 8.68 -6.63 18.93
C LEU A 308 8.48 -6.03 17.53
N THR A 309 8.95 -4.80 17.28
CA THR A 309 8.85 -4.16 15.95
C THR A 309 9.68 -4.92 14.90
N TRP A 310 10.91 -5.33 15.24
CA TRP A 310 11.73 -6.18 14.36
C TRP A 310 11.16 -7.60 14.17
N PHE A 311 10.59 -8.19 15.22
CA PHE A 311 9.86 -9.45 15.10
C PHE A 311 8.67 -9.33 14.14
N GLY A 312 7.90 -8.25 14.23
CA GLY A 312 6.78 -7.97 13.33
C GLY A 312 7.25 -7.84 11.88
N LEU A 313 8.30 -7.05 11.64
CA LEU A 313 8.91 -6.91 10.32
C LEU A 313 9.33 -8.27 9.74
N GLY A 314 10.16 -9.01 10.47
CA GLY A 314 10.65 -10.32 10.02
C GLY A 314 9.51 -11.30 9.71
N SER A 315 8.47 -11.31 10.54
CA SER A 315 7.28 -12.15 10.34
C SER A 315 6.51 -11.75 9.07
N SER A 316 6.19 -10.45 8.92
CA SER A 316 5.46 -9.96 7.74
C SER A 316 6.21 -10.17 6.42
N VAL A 317 7.53 -9.91 6.40
CA VAL A 317 8.37 -10.11 5.22
C VAL A 317 8.49 -11.60 4.91
N GLY A 318 8.74 -12.45 5.93
CA GLY A 318 8.84 -13.89 5.74
C GLY A 318 7.56 -14.50 5.18
N ILE A 319 6.39 -14.16 5.74
CA ILE A 319 5.09 -14.64 5.25
C ILE A 319 4.84 -14.15 3.82
N HIS A 320 5.10 -12.88 3.52
CA HIS A 320 4.90 -12.34 2.17
C HIS A 320 5.85 -12.99 1.15
N ALA A 321 7.12 -13.20 1.50
CA ALA A 321 8.09 -13.86 0.63
C ALA A 321 7.71 -15.32 0.34
N MET A 322 7.27 -16.07 1.36
CA MET A 322 6.76 -17.43 1.19
C MET A 322 5.56 -17.47 0.25
N PHE A 323 4.60 -16.58 0.48
CA PHE A 323 3.40 -16.44 -0.35
C PHE A 323 3.73 -16.17 -1.82
N MET A 324 4.59 -15.20 -2.09
CA MET A 324 5.01 -14.88 -3.46
C MET A 324 5.73 -16.05 -4.10
N ASN A 325 6.59 -16.76 -3.37
CA ASN A 325 7.30 -17.92 -3.89
C ASN A 325 6.33 -19.07 -4.26
N GLU A 326 5.40 -19.40 -3.38
CA GLU A 326 4.38 -20.45 -3.61
C GLU A 326 3.52 -20.12 -4.83
N ILE A 327 3.00 -18.91 -4.91
CA ILE A 327 2.14 -18.48 -6.02
C ILE A 327 2.88 -18.45 -7.34
N ILE A 328 4.08 -17.87 -7.37
CA ILE A 328 4.87 -17.84 -8.59
C ILE A 328 5.12 -19.27 -9.06
N TYR A 329 5.48 -20.18 -8.15
CA TYR A 329 5.68 -21.59 -8.47
C TYR A 329 4.41 -22.26 -9.01
N GLU A 330 3.26 -22.10 -8.35
CA GLU A 330 2.00 -22.71 -8.77
C GLU A 330 1.54 -22.18 -10.13
N PHE A 331 1.52 -20.86 -10.33
CA PHE A 331 1.09 -20.26 -11.59
C PHE A 331 2.04 -20.58 -12.74
N THR A 332 3.36 -20.52 -12.53
CA THR A 332 4.34 -20.88 -13.57
C THR A 332 4.24 -22.34 -13.97
N THR A 333 4.01 -23.24 -13.00
CA THR A 333 3.82 -24.67 -13.25
C THR A 333 2.51 -24.95 -13.98
N PHE A 334 1.40 -24.35 -13.54
CA PHE A 334 0.08 -24.57 -14.12
C PHE A 334 -0.05 -23.98 -15.54
N LEU A 335 0.43 -22.75 -15.74
CA LEU A 335 0.34 -22.05 -17.04
C LEU A 335 1.46 -22.45 -18.00
N ASP A 336 2.43 -23.24 -17.57
CA ASP A 336 3.64 -23.60 -18.31
C ASP A 336 4.42 -22.38 -18.83
N VAL A 337 4.66 -21.40 -17.95
CA VAL A 337 5.40 -20.16 -18.26
C VAL A 337 6.56 -19.95 -17.30
N TRP A 338 7.47 -19.05 -17.64
CA TRP A 338 8.50 -18.56 -16.71
C TRP A 338 8.15 -17.15 -16.25
N ALA A 339 8.39 -16.84 -14.97
CA ALA A 339 8.02 -15.54 -14.41
C ALA A 339 8.88 -14.39 -14.96
N LEU A 340 10.19 -14.61 -15.13
CA LEU A 340 11.15 -13.54 -15.47
C LEU A 340 11.81 -13.71 -16.84
N SER A 341 11.38 -14.70 -17.62
CA SER A 341 11.93 -15.01 -18.94
C SER A 341 10.83 -15.53 -19.86
N VAL A 342 11.07 -15.52 -21.17
CA VAL A 342 10.09 -15.99 -22.16
C VAL A 342 10.35 -17.47 -22.42
N LYS A 343 9.42 -18.34 -22.03
CA LYS A 343 9.53 -19.79 -22.27
C LYS A 343 9.19 -20.15 -23.72
N HIS A 344 8.05 -19.66 -24.21
CA HIS A 344 7.54 -19.94 -25.55
C HIS A 344 7.50 -18.65 -26.37
N SER A 345 8.46 -18.47 -27.29
CA SER A 345 8.52 -17.28 -28.14
C SER A 345 7.55 -17.40 -29.32
N LYS A 346 6.72 -16.38 -29.55
CA LYS A 346 5.85 -16.29 -30.74
C LYS A 346 6.59 -15.89 -32.03
N TYR A 347 7.87 -15.51 -31.92
CA TYR A 347 8.67 -14.93 -33.02
C TYR A 347 9.89 -15.77 -33.41
N THR A 348 9.84 -17.10 -33.19
CA THR A 348 10.86 -18.04 -33.69
C THR A 348 10.33 -18.85 -34.85
#